data_AF-A0A259KSI7-F1
#
_entry.id   AF-A0A259KSI7-F1
#
_cell.length_a   1.000
_cell.length_b   1.000
_cell.length_c   1.000
_cell.angle_alpha   90.00
_cell.angle_beta   90.00
_cell.angle_gamma   90.00
#
_symmetry.space_group_name_H-M   'P 1'
#
loop_
_entity.id
_entity.type
_entity.pdbx_description
1 polymer ?
#
loop_
_entity_poly.entity_id
_entity_poly.type
_entity_poly.pdbx_seq_one_letter_code
_entity_poly.pdbx_strand_id
1 'polypeptide(L)'
;LGVVPGEDYEISFSGSHDQSMLGVVAKDYDAAPVASEVVERMAARGLYDPADVRLIWESDRFPTTSYTHAYNLHPDLVEKIREAFYSFKFAGTELGEEFEGVETFIPITYKDNWKVIRTIQASNGVQYTRENLK
;
A
#
# COMPACT_ATOMS: atom_id res chain seq x y z
N LEU A 1 -6.41 -1.05 24.98
CA LEU A 1 -6.15 -2.49 24.96
C LEU A 1 -6.43 -2.99 23.56
N GLY A 2 -5.49 -3.74 23.01
CA GLY A 2 -5.55 -4.33 21.67
C GLY A 2 -4.91 -5.72 21.72
N VAL A 3 -4.88 -6.39 20.57
CA VAL A 3 -4.25 -7.71 20.44
C VAL A 3 -2.72 -7.54 20.40
N VAL A 4 -2.00 -8.26 21.26
CA VAL A 4 -0.56 -8.14 21.45
C VAL A 4 0.17 -9.29 20.73
N PRO A 5 1.01 -8.99 19.72
CA PRO A 5 1.79 -10.01 19.02
C PRO A 5 2.74 -10.75 19.97
N GLY A 6 2.76 -12.09 19.90
CA GLY A 6 3.58 -12.95 20.76
C GLY A 6 2.98 -13.25 22.14
N GLU A 7 1.87 -12.59 22.51
CA GLU A 7 1.09 -12.91 23.72
C GLU A 7 -0.29 -13.48 23.34
N ASP A 8 -1.03 -12.76 22.49
CA ASP A 8 -2.38 -13.15 22.08
C ASP A 8 -2.40 -14.00 20.80
N TYR A 9 -1.31 -14.00 20.02
CA TYR A 9 -1.17 -14.80 18.80
C TYR A 9 0.30 -15.00 18.39
N GLU A 10 0.59 -16.07 17.66
CA GLU A 10 1.92 -16.37 17.11
C GLU A 10 2.21 -15.58 15.84
N ILE A 11 3.44 -15.10 15.71
CA ILE A 11 3.90 -14.34 14.53
C ILE A 11 4.61 -15.30 13.56
N SER A 12 4.09 -15.41 12.34
CA SER A 12 4.73 -16.14 11.25
C SER A 12 4.94 -15.23 10.03
N PHE A 13 6.07 -15.38 9.35
CA PHE A 13 6.41 -14.62 8.16
C PHE A 13 6.32 -15.53 6.92
N SER A 14 5.18 -15.44 6.22
CA SER A 14 4.89 -16.23 5.00
C SER A 14 5.70 -15.80 3.77
N GLY A 15 6.30 -14.60 3.79
CA GLY A 15 7.13 -14.07 2.71
C GLY A 15 6.39 -13.35 1.58
N SER A 16 5.07 -13.55 1.42
CA SER A 16 4.27 -12.78 0.45
C SER A 16 2.78 -12.76 0.79
N HIS A 17 2.04 -11.79 0.23
CA HIS A 17 0.59 -11.73 0.38
C HIS A 17 -0.11 -12.98 -0.18
N ASP A 18 0.36 -13.51 -1.32
CA ASP A 18 -0.19 -14.71 -1.93
C ASP A 18 -0.01 -15.93 -1.01
N GLN A 19 1.17 -16.10 -0.40
CA GLN A 19 1.42 -17.17 0.56
C GLN A 19 0.61 -16.99 1.85
N SER A 20 0.48 -15.75 2.34
CA SER A 20 -0.41 -15.41 3.45
C SER A 20 -1.85 -15.86 3.19
N MET A 21 -2.35 -15.56 1.99
CA MET A 21 -3.73 -15.89 1.63
C MET A 21 -3.95 -17.40 1.53
N LEU A 22 -3.04 -18.10 0.85
CA LEU A 22 -3.13 -19.56 0.70
C LEU A 22 -3.01 -20.31 2.03
N GLY A 23 -2.20 -19.84 2.98
CA GLY A 23 -2.11 -20.46 4.29
C GLY A 23 -3.37 -20.30 5.13
N VAL A 24 -4.07 -19.16 5.04
CA VAL A 24 -5.40 -19.00 5.67
C VAL A 24 -6.41 -19.98 5.05
N VAL A 25 -6.45 -20.08 3.72
CA VAL A 25 -7.34 -21.00 2.99
C VAL A 25 -7.05 -22.46 3.37
N ALA A 26 -5.77 -22.83 3.48
CA ALA A 26 -5.33 -24.15 3.91
C ALA A 26 -5.53 -24.42 5.41
N LYS A 27 -5.90 -23.39 6.20
CA LYS A 27 -6.04 -23.43 7.67
C LYS A 27 -4.73 -23.71 8.41
N ASP A 28 -3.60 -23.30 7.81
CA ASP A 28 -2.30 -23.32 8.49
C ASP A 28 -2.23 -22.24 9.60
N TYR A 29 -3.06 -21.19 9.50
CA TYR A 29 -3.28 -20.15 10.51
C TYR A 29 -4.64 -19.47 10.32
N ASP A 30 -5.17 -18.86 11.39
CA ASP A 30 -6.55 -18.37 11.44
C ASP A 30 -6.81 -17.09 10.62
N ALA A 31 -5.80 -16.24 10.44
CA ALA A 31 -5.92 -14.97 9.74
C ALA A 31 -4.56 -14.44 9.26
N ALA A 32 -4.57 -13.58 8.24
CA ALA A 32 -3.39 -12.85 7.81
C ALA A 32 -3.74 -11.46 7.27
N PRO A 33 -2.87 -10.45 7.49
CA PRO A 33 -2.98 -9.17 6.81
C PRO A 33 -2.52 -9.30 5.35
N VAL A 34 -3.38 -8.89 4.41
CA VAL A 34 -3.12 -8.93 2.97
C VAL A 34 -3.62 -7.66 2.29
N ALA A 35 -2.97 -7.27 1.19
CA ALA A 35 -3.46 -6.18 0.36
C ALA A 35 -4.78 -6.59 -0.33
N SER A 36 -5.79 -5.72 -0.34
CA SER A 36 -7.10 -5.99 -0.94
C SER A 36 -7.00 -6.39 -2.42
N GLU A 37 -6.13 -5.72 -3.18
CA GLU A 37 -5.87 -6.03 -4.59
C GLU A 37 -5.39 -7.48 -4.78
N VAL A 38 -4.60 -8.02 -3.84
CA VAL A 38 -4.13 -9.42 -3.91
C VAL A 38 -5.30 -10.38 -3.68
N VAL A 39 -6.18 -10.08 -2.72
CA VAL A 39 -7.41 -10.88 -2.47
C VAL A 39 -8.27 -10.92 -3.73
N GLU A 40 -8.59 -9.75 -4.30
CA GLU A 40 -9.40 -9.62 -5.50
C GLU A 40 -8.77 -10.34 -6.71
N ARG A 41 -7.47 -10.12 -6.95
CA ARG A 41 -6.74 -10.75 -8.06
C ARG A 41 -6.69 -12.27 -7.92
N MET A 42 -6.45 -12.79 -6.72
CA MET A 42 -6.38 -14.23 -6.48
C MET A 42 -7.75 -14.88 -6.67
N ALA A 43 -8.83 -14.24 -6.21
CA ALA A 43 -10.20 -14.69 -6.44
C ALA A 43 -10.56 -14.68 -7.93
N ALA A 44 -10.24 -13.59 -8.65
CA ALA A 44 -10.48 -13.48 -10.09
C ALA A 44 -9.75 -14.55 -10.92
N ARG A 45 -8.62 -15.04 -10.42
CA ARG A 45 -7.84 -16.15 -11.00
C ARG A 45 -8.30 -17.54 -10.53
N GLY A 46 -9.30 -17.63 -9.65
CA GLY A 46 -9.82 -18.89 -9.12
C GLY A 46 -8.84 -19.65 -8.23
N LEU A 47 -7.93 -18.94 -7.55
CA LEU A 47 -6.90 -19.57 -6.70
C LEU A 47 -7.43 -20.02 -5.33
N TYR A 48 -8.60 -19.55 -4.93
CA TYR A 48 -9.33 -19.99 -3.73
C TYR A 48 -10.84 -19.68 -3.90
N ASP A 49 -11.71 -20.29 -3.07
CA ASP A 49 -13.13 -19.94 -3.02
C ASP A 49 -13.35 -18.76 -2.06
N PRO A 50 -13.89 -17.61 -2.50
CA PRO A 50 -14.23 -16.49 -1.63
C PRO A 50 -15.13 -16.85 -0.44
N ALA A 51 -15.89 -17.94 -0.51
CA ALA A 51 -16.72 -18.43 0.60
C ALA A 51 -15.92 -19.09 1.74
N ASP A 52 -14.68 -19.53 1.48
CA ASP A 52 -13.82 -20.19 2.47
C ASP A 52 -13.18 -19.21 3.45
N VAL A 53 -13.24 -17.92 3.16
CA VAL A 53 -12.63 -16.85 3.95
C VAL A 53 -13.60 -15.71 4.18
N ARG A 54 -13.28 -14.82 5.13
CA ARG A 54 -14.04 -13.58 5.34
C ARG A 54 -13.11 -12.42 5.67
N LEU A 55 -13.44 -11.24 5.15
CA LEU A 55 -12.80 -9.99 5.56
C LEU A 55 -13.25 -9.64 6.99
N ILE A 56 -12.30 -9.61 7.93
CA ILE A 56 -12.60 -9.29 9.34
C ILE A 56 -12.41 -7.82 9.69
N TRP A 57 -11.53 -7.13 8.96
CA TRP A 57 -11.20 -5.73 9.17
C TRP A 57 -10.49 -5.18 7.92
N GLU A 58 -10.69 -3.90 7.62
CA GLU A 58 -10.02 -3.18 6.54
C GLU A 58 -9.53 -1.81 7.07
N SER A 59 -8.36 -1.39 6.63
CA SER A 59 -7.78 -0.10 6.98
C SER A 59 -8.28 1.03 6.11
N ASP A 60 -7.92 2.27 6.47
CA ASP A 60 -7.92 3.37 5.51
C ASP A 60 -7.05 3.03 4.28
N ARG A 61 -7.34 3.65 3.14
CA ARG A 61 -6.57 3.48 1.91
C ARG A 61 -5.12 3.89 2.10
N PHE A 62 -4.22 3.03 1.66
CA PHE A 62 -2.81 3.36 1.53
C PHE A 62 -2.58 4.22 0.28
N PRO A 63 -1.66 5.20 0.32
CA PRO A 63 -1.23 5.86 -0.89
C PRO A 63 -0.57 4.83 -1.82
N THR A 64 -0.93 4.87 -3.11
CA THR A 64 -0.24 4.11 -4.15
C THR A 64 1.10 4.79 -4.51
N THR A 65 1.73 4.35 -5.61
CA THR A 65 2.96 4.94 -6.15
C THR A 65 2.92 6.47 -6.09
N SER A 66 3.83 7.04 -5.30
CA SER A 66 3.90 8.47 -5.06
C SER A 66 5.16 9.03 -5.69
N TYR A 67 5.03 10.14 -6.42
CA TYR A 67 6.14 10.85 -7.05
C TYR A 67 6.50 12.07 -6.21
N THR A 68 7.80 12.32 -6.04
CA THR A 68 8.32 13.46 -5.28
C THR A 68 9.43 14.14 -6.09
N HIS A 69 9.70 15.40 -5.76
CA HIS A 69 10.84 16.14 -6.28
C HIS A 69 11.73 16.59 -5.12
N ALA A 70 13.00 16.90 -5.41
CA ALA A 70 13.91 17.42 -4.40
C ALA A 70 13.38 18.75 -3.82
N TYR A 71 13.58 18.94 -2.52
CA TYR A 71 13.03 20.08 -1.79
C TYR A 71 13.68 21.43 -2.18
N ASN A 72 14.87 21.40 -2.76
CA ASN A 72 15.71 22.57 -3.04
C ASN A 72 15.74 22.96 -4.53
N LEU A 73 14.80 22.47 -5.35
CA LEU A 73 14.66 22.92 -6.73
C LEU A 73 14.15 24.37 -6.78
N HIS A 74 14.52 25.08 -7.85
CA HIS A 74 13.98 26.42 -8.11
C HIS A 74 12.44 26.37 -8.23
N PRO A 75 11.68 27.31 -7.65
CA PRO A 75 10.21 27.29 -7.68
C PRO A 75 9.62 27.14 -9.08
N ASP A 76 10.15 27.87 -10.07
CA ASP A 76 9.68 27.78 -11.46
C ASP A 76 9.83 26.38 -12.07
N LEU A 77 10.83 25.60 -11.64
CA LEU A 77 11.00 24.22 -12.08
C LEU A 77 9.98 23.31 -11.39
N VAL A 78 9.73 23.52 -10.10
CA VAL A 78 8.72 22.77 -9.34
C VAL A 78 7.35 22.93 -9.98
N GLU A 79 6.95 24.15 -10.32
CA GLU A 79 5.66 24.42 -10.96
C GLU A 79 5.55 23.71 -12.32
N LYS A 80 6.60 23.74 -13.15
CA LYS A 80 6.62 23.01 -14.44
C LYS A 80 6.53 21.50 -14.27
N ILE A 81 7.19 20.92 -13.27
CA ILE A 81 7.09 19.49 -12.97
C ILE A 81 5.65 19.13 -12.59
N ARG A 82 5.03 19.93 -11.70
CA ARG A 82 3.65 19.70 -11.26
C ARG A 82 2.67 19.83 -12.42
N GLU A 83 2.81 20.86 -13.24
CA GLU A 83 2.01 21.06 -14.45
C GLU A 83 2.14 19.88 -15.42
N ALA A 84 3.36 19.40 -15.67
CA ALA A 84 3.59 18.25 -16.53
C ALA A 84 2.85 17.00 -16.03
N PHE A 85 2.88 16.71 -14.74
CA PHE A 85 2.12 15.59 -14.16
C PHE A 85 0.61 15.82 -14.24
N TYR A 86 0.10 16.96 -13.79
CA TYR A 86 -1.35 17.19 -13.70
C TYR A 86 -2.04 17.33 -15.06
N SER A 87 -1.29 17.76 -16.09
CA SER A 87 -1.82 17.89 -17.45
C SER A 87 -1.69 16.60 -18.28
N PHE A 88 -0.85 15.65 -17.86
CA PHE A 88 -0.62 14.41 -18.60
C PHE A 88 -1.87 13.52 -18.63
N LYS A 89 -2.21 13.02 -19.83
CA LYS A 89 -3.32 12.09 -20.05
C LYS A 89 -2.76 10.71 -20.37
N PHE A 90 -3.21 9.71 -19.62
CA PHE A 90 -2.67 8.35 -19.72
C PHE A 90 -3.21 7.65 -20.97
N ALA A 91 -4.44 7.96 -21.38
CA ALA A 91 -5.09 7.34 -22.52
C ALA A 91 -4.23 7.45 -23.80
N GLY A 92 -3.97 6.31 -24.43
CA GLY A 92 -3.17 6.23 -25.66
C GLY A 92 -1.67 6.36 -25.45
N THR A 93 -1.16 6.19 -24.23
CA THR A 93 0.27 6.18 -23.91
C THR A 93 0.69 4.82 -23.36
N GLU A 94 1.97 4.46 -23.51
CA GLU A 94 2.54 3.25 -22.88
C GLU A 94 2.32 3.22 -21.36
N LEU A 95 2.33 4.38 -20.72
CA LEU A 95 2.02 4.50 -19.29
C LEU A 95 0.57 4.10 -18.98
N GLY A 96 -0.38 4.50 -19.83
CA GLY A 96 -1.78 4.10 -19.66
C GLY A 96 -2.03 2.61 -19.91
N GLU A 97 -1.25 1.99 -20.80
CA GLU A 97 -1.29 0.54 -21.03
C GLU A 97 -0.73 -0.24 -19.83
N GLU A 98 0.35 0.25 -19.23
CA GLU A 98 0.97 -0.36 -18.04
C GLU A 98 0.08 -0.21 -16.79
N PHE A 99 -0.57 0.94 -16.62
CA PHE A 99 -1.41 1.25 -15.46
C PHE A 99 -2.90 1.19 -15.80
N GLU A 100 -3.35 0.04 -16.30
CA GLU A 100 -4.77 -0.19 -16.61
C GLU A 100 -5.68 0.13 -15.41
N GLY A 101 -6.70 0.96 -15.62
CA GLY A 101 -7.60 1.43 -14.57
C GLY A 101 -7.15 2.73 -13.85
N VAL A 102 -6.00 3.31 -14.21
CA VAL A 102 -5.53 4.62 -13.72
C VAL A 102 -5.46 5.63 -14.87
N GLU A 103 -6.12 6.77 -14.71
CA GLU A 103 -6.30 7.72 -15.83
C GLU A 103 -5.43 8.99 -15.75
N THR A 104 -5.02 9.38 -14.54
CA THR A 104 -4.37 10.66 -14.32
C THR A 104 -3.58 10.71 -13.02
N PHE A 105 -2.64 11.65 -12.94
CA PHE A 105 -1.99 12.00 -11.68
C PHE A 105 -2.84 12.97 -10.88
N ILE A 106 -2.98 12.71 -9.58
CA ILE A 106 -3.69 13.59 -8.65
C ILE A 106 -2.73 14.26 -7.66
N PRO A 107 -2.99 15.51 -7.25
CA PRO A 107 -2.23 16.14 -6.19
C PRO A 107 -2.46 15.42 -4.86
N ILE A 108 -1.38 15.15 -4.13
CA ILE A 108 -1.40 14.57 -2.78
C ILE A 108 -0.52 15.38 -1.83
N THR A 109 -0.72 15.23 -0.53
CA THR A 109 0.16 15.80 0.49
C THR A 109 0.68 14.73 1.45
N TYR A 110 1.90 14.93 1.96
CA TYR A 110 2.45 14.07 3.01
C TYR A 110 1.64 14.15 4.32
N LYS A 111 1.00 15.30 4.59
CA LYS A 111 0.21 15.47 5.81
C LYS A 111 -1.02 14.56 5.79
N ASP A 112 -1.74 14.55 4.67
CA ASP A 112 -3.06 13.96 4.57
C ASP A 112 -3.01 12.52 4.04
N ASN A 113 -2.38 12.29 2.89
CA ASN A 113 -2.37 10.97 2.24
C ASN A 113 -1.44 9.97 2.93
N TRP A 114 -0.38 10.44 3.59
CA TRP A 114 0.55 9.60 4.34
C TRP A 114 0.21 9.50 5.83
N LYS A 115 -0.95 10.02 6.26
CA LYS A 115 -1.39 9.98 7.65
C LYS A 115 -1.39 8.56 8.21
N VAL A 116 -1.91 7.57 7.47
CA VAL A 116 -1.96 6.17 7.91
C VAL A 116 -0.57 5.60 8.19
N ILE A 117 0.40 5.86 7.32
CA ILE A 117 1.79 5.43 7.47
C ILE A 117 2.41 6.09 8.71
N ARG A 118 2.23 7.40 8.87
CA ARG A 118 2.76 8.13 10.05
C ARG A 118 2.16 7.61 11.35
N THR A 119 0.87 7.28 11.37
CA THR A 119 0.22 6.68 12.54
C THR A 119 0.83 5.32 12.87
N ILE A 120 1.01 4.43 11.89
CA ILE A 120 1.62 3.11 12.09
C ILE A 120 3.04 3.25 12.63
N GLN A 121 3.85 4.14 12.03
CA GLN A 121 5.22 4.38 12.45
C GLN A 121 5.31 4.92 13.89
N ALA A 122 4.42 5.85 14.25
CA ALA A 122 4.34 6.36 15.61
C ALA A 122 3.97 5.27 16.62
N SER A 123 2.98 4.42 16.28
CA SER A 123 2.57 3.28 17.11
C SER A 123 3.69 2.24 17.27
N ASN A 124 4.49 2.02 16.23
CA ASN A 124 5.63 1.10 16.24
C ASN A 124 6.91 1.75 16.82
N GLY A 125 6.85 3.00 17.29
CA GLY A 125 7.99 3.69 17.88
C GLY A 125 9.13 3.99 16.90
N VAL A 126 8.87 3.99 15.58
CA VAL A 126 9.89 4.23 14.56
C VAL A 126 10.50 5.62 14.76
N GLN A 127 11.83 5.66 14.87
CA GLN A 127 12.60 6.90 15.05
C GLN A 127 13.41 7.20 13.78
N TYR A 128 13.29 8.44 13.29
CA TYR A 128 14.08 8.94 12.17
C TYR A 128 15.32 9.68 12.68
N THR A 129 16.37 8.93 12.98
CA THR A 129 17.68 9.46 13.35
C THR A 129 18.64 9.37 12.17
N ARG A 130 19.72 10.18 12.19
CA ARG A 130 20.79 10.06 11.18
C ARG A 130 21.42 8.67 11.13
N GLU A 131 21.40 7.94 12.25
CA GLU A 131 21.92 6.57 12.36
C GLU A 131 20.98 5.56 11.71
N ASN A 132 19.67 5.75 11.85
CA ASN A 132 18.64 4.87 11.28
C ASN A 132 18.38 5.09 9.78
N LEU A 133 18.97 6.14 9.18
CA LEU A 133 18.81 6.51 7.77
C LEU A 133 19.97 6.04 6.87
N LYS A 134 20.91 5.26 7.40
CA LYS A 134 22.04 4.70 6.64
C LYS A 134 21.73 3.35 6.03
#